data_AF-I0SKU1-F1
#
_entry.id   AF-I0SKU1-F1
#
_cell.length_a   1.000
_cell.length_b   1.000
_cell.length_c   1.000
_cell.angle_alpha   90.00
_cell.angle_beta   90.00
_cell.angle_gamma   90.00
#
_symmetry.space_group_name_H-M   'P 1'
#
loop_
_entity.id
_entity.type
_entity.pdbx_description
1 polymer ?
#
loop_
_entity_poly.entity_id
_entity_poly.type
_entity_poly.pdbx_seq_one_letter_code
_entity_poly.pdbx_strand_id
1 'polypeptide(L)'
;MLNRIKRVGRSQNNFLVFISQEPDDSNREDGETSAFGMYFCFHNEAENAAEKVLRRLKVQVTEESKEWFNNMTKAQCLYKDTYGRVERVTVDGLFFPEIAKLFETVRKPEEQEVA
;
A
#
# COMPACT_ATOMS: atom_id res chain seq x y z
N MET A 1 -2.62 -20.48 0.67
CA MET A 1 -1.54 -20.26 -0.33
C MET A 1 -0.59 -19.13 0.08
N LEU A 2 -1.11 -17.96 0.49
CA LEU A 2 -0.32 -16.80 0.92
C LEU A 2 0.65 -17.10 2.09
N ASN A 3 0.20 -17.82 3.12
CA ASN A 3 1.02 -18.16 4.29
C ASN A 3 2.21 -19.08 3.94
N ARG A 4 2.03 -19.94 2.92
CA ARG A 4 3.13 -20.77 2.43
C ARG A 4 4.21 -19.87 1.83
N ILE A 5 3.85 -18.97 0.93
CA ILE A 5 4.78 -18.05 0.25
C ILE A 5 5.48 -17.12 1.24
N LYS A 6 4.75 -16.56 2.23
CA LYS A 6 5.33 -15.76 3.33
C LYS A 6 6.46 -16.50 4.04
N ARG A 7 6.32 -17.80 4.27
CA ARG A 7 7.30 -18.63 5.00
C ARG A 7 8.47 -19.14 4.14
N VAL A 8 8.26 -19.46 2.86
CA VAL A 8 9.35 -19.91 1.96
C VAL A 8 10.13 -18.77 1.31
N GLY A 9 9.71 -17.51 1.48
CA GLY A 9 10.33 -16.35 0.82
C GLY A 9 11.85 -16.28 0.99
N ARG A 10 12.33 -16.32 2.23
CA ARG A 10 13.78 -16.25 2.52
C ARG A 10 14.58 -17.44 2.03
N SER A 11 14.03 -18.65 2.12
CA SER A 11 14.74 -19.87 1.71
C SER A 11 14.77 -20.09 0.20
N GLN A 12 13.91 -19.38 -0.54
CA GLN A 12 13.82 -19.45 -2.01
C GLN A 12 14.22 -18.14 -2.70
N ASN A 13 14.80 -17.19 -1.96
CA ASN A 13 15.15 -15.84 -2.45
C ASN A 13 13.99 -15.15 -3.21
N ASN A 14 12.77 -15.29 -2.67
CA ASN A 14 11.55 -14.75 -3.26
C ASN A 14 11.09 -13.50 -2.49
N PHE A 15 10.77 -12.44 -3.23
CA PHE A 15 10.24 -11.19 -2.72
C PHE A 15 8.73 -11.10 -3.01
N LEU A 16 7.91 -11.12 -1.96
CA LEU A 16 6.46 -11.01 -2.07
C LEU A 16 6.01 -9.56 -1.92
N VAL A 17 5.35 -9.02 -2.95
CA VAL A 17 4.58 -7.78 -2.86
C VAL A 17 3.10 -8.14 -2.74
N PHE A 18 2.47 -7.71 -1.64
CA PHE A 18 1.04 -7.87 -1.42
C PHE A 18 0.38 -6.49 -1.44
N ILE A 19 -0.64 -6.34 -2.28
CA ILE A 19 -1.38 -5.09 -2.48
C ILE A 19 -2.83 -5.34 -2.06
N SER A 20 -3.34 -4.51 -1.15
CA SER A 20 -4.74 -4.52 -0.73
C SER A 20 -5.27 -3.09 -0.57
N GLN A 21 -6.57 -2.92 -0.74
CA GLN A 21 -7.28 -1.67 -0.48
C GLN A 21 -7.63 -1.51 1.01
N GLU A 22 -7.90 -2.61 1.70
CA GLU A 22 -8.20 -2.60 3.13
C GLU A 22 -6.93 -2.91 3.94
N PRO A 23 -6.54 -2.04 4.89
CA PRO A 23 -5.37 -2.27 5.73
C PRO A 23 -5.42 -3.62 6.46
N ASP A 24 -6.60 -4.08 6.87
CA ASP A 24 -6.77 -5.29 7.68
C ASP A 24 -6.69 -6.60 6.89
N ASP A 25 -6.77 -6.56 5.56
CA ASP A 25 -6.77 -7.76 4.73
C ASP A 25 -5.43 -8.51 4.70
N SER A 26 -4.32 -7.86 5.06
CA SER A 26 -3.00 -8.53 5.04
C SER A 26 -2.81 -9.56 6.18
N ASN A 27 -3.67 -9.55 7.21
CA ASN A 27 -3.47 -10.22 8.51
C ASN A 27 -4.66 -11.11 8.95
N ARG A 28 -5.47 -11.63 8.02
CA ARG A 28 -6.71 -12.36 8.37
C ARG A 28 -6.55 -13.73 9.05
N GLU A 29 -5.35 -14.18 9.39
CA GLU A 29 -5.14 -15.45 10.12
C GLU A 29 -4.11 -15.29 11.25
N ASP A 30 -4.54 -15.67 12.46
CA ASP A 30 -3.82 -15.91 13.72
C ASP A 30 -2.47 -15.21 13.92
N GLY A 31 -2.50 -14.09 14.66
CA GLY A 31 -1.38 -13.62 15.47
C GLY A 31 -0.11 -13.15 14.74
N GLU A 32 -0.04 -13.32 13.42
CA GLU A 32 1.10 -12.96 12.58
C GLU A 32 1.04 -11.46 12.22
N THR A 33 1.04 -10.59 13.25
CA THR A 33 1.19 -9.13 13.05
C THR A 33 2.58 -8.75 12.51
N SER A 34 3.43 -9.72 12.15
CA SER A 34 4.86 -9.58 11.86
C SER A 34 5.31 -10.09 10.48
N ALA A 35 4.42 -10.59 9.61
CA ALA A 35 4.86 -11.30 8.40
C ALA A 35 5.48 -10.40 7.31
N PHE A 36 5.10 -9.11 7.25
CA PHE A 36 5.67 -8.17 6.28
C PHE A 36 6.69 -7.25 6.94
N GLY A 37 7.90 -7.23 6.39
CA GLY A 37 9.00 -6.40 6.88
C GLY A 37 8.97 -4.95 6.37
N MET A 38 8.23 -4.67 5.30
CA MET A 38 8.10 -3.34 4.71
C MET A 38 6.63 -3.04 4.43
N TYR A 39 6.23 -1.77 4.55
CA TYR A 39 4.88 -1.32 4.23
C TYR A 39 4.92 -0.04 3.41
N PHE A 40 4.06 0.02 2.39
CA PHE A 40 3.70 1.25 1.69
C PHE A 40 2.22 1.50 1.95
N CYS A 41 1.90 2.53 2.72
CA CYS A 41 0.53 2.88 3.09
C CYS A 41 0.15 4.21 2.45
N PHE A 42 -0.47 4.14 1.27
CA PHE A 42 -1.03 5.30 0.59
C PHE A 42 -2.28 5.80 1.31
N HIS A 43 -2.63 7.05 1.03
CA HIS A 43 -3.87 7.63 1.53
C HIS A 43 -5.08 6.84 1.01
N ASN A 44 -6.05 6.60 1.90
CA ASN A 44 -7.32 5.96 1.59
C ASN A 44 -8.43 6.71 2.34
N GLU A 45 -9.55 6.96 1.67
CA GLU A 45 -10.74 7.64 2.19
C GLU A 45 -11.66 6.73 3.03
N ALA A 46 -11.30 5.46 3.20
CA ALA A 46 -12.03 4.53 4.06
C ALA A 46 -12.17 5.04 5.50
N GLU A 47 -13.31 4.75 6.11
CA GLU A 47 -13.59 5.16 7.49
C GLU A 47 -12.53 4.61 8.46
N ASN A 48 -12.00 5.48 9.33
CA ASN A 48 -10.95 5.15 10.29
C ASN A 48 -9.63 4.63 9.68
N ALA A 49 -9.38 4.87 8.38
CA ALA A 49 -8.14 4.43 7.70
C ALA A 49 -6.88 4.92 8.40
N ALA A 50 -6.84 6.19 8.82
CA ALA A 50 -5.70 6.78 9.52
C ALA A 50 -5.31 5.96 10.76
N GLU A 51 -6.28 5.63 11.62
CA GLU A 51 -6.03 4.86 12.83
C GLU A 51 -5.55 3.44 12.54
N LYS A 52 -6.21 2.74 11.60
CA LYS A 52 -5.83 1.38 11.18
C LYS A 52 -4.40 1.34 10.66
N VAL A 53 -4.05 2.27 9.78
CA VAL A 53 -2.70 2.39 9.20
C VAL A 53 -1.67 2.71 10.27
N LEU A 54 -1.90 3.72 11.11
CA LEU A 54 -0.94 4.11 12.16
C LEU A 54 -0.68 2.96 13.14
N ARG A 55 -1.73 2.25 13.58
CA ARG A 55 -1.60 1.04 14.41
C ARG A 55 -0.78 -0.04 13.72
N ARG A 56 -1.00 -0.26 12.41
CA ARG A 56 -0.22 -1.22 11.61
C ARG A 56 1.25 -0.84 11.54
N LEU A 57 1.54 0.44 11.34
CA LEU A 57 2.89 0.96 11.26
C LEU A 57 3.58 1.01 12.63
N LYS A 58 2.84 0.77 13.73
CA LYS A 58 3.28 0.92 15.12
C LYS A 58 3.64 2.37 15.46
N VAL A 59 2.93 3.32 14.83
CA VAL A 59 2.96 4.74 15.17
C VAL A 59 1.87 5.02 16.19
N GLN A 60 2.16 5.85 17.19
CA GLN A 60 1.16 6.23 18.19
C GLN A 60 0.01 6.98 17.52
N VAL A 61 -1.23 6.60 17.85
CA VAL A 61 -2.43 7.25 17.33
C VAL A 61 -2.70 8.50 18.18
N THR A 62 -2.40 9.66 17.61
CA THR A 62 -2.66 11.00 18.16
C THR A 62 -3.36 11.82 17.08
N GLU A 63 -3.91 12.99 17.43
CA GLU A 63 -4.49 13.87 16.40
C GLU A 63 -3.44 14.36 15.41
N GLU A 64 -2.21 14.65 15.88
CA GLU A 64 -1.09 15.02 15.02
C GLU A 64 -0.70 13.89 14.04
N SER A 65 -0.65 12.64 14.50
CA SER A 65 -0.29 11.54 13.60
C SER A 65 -1.40 11.19 12.61
N LYS A 66 -2.67 11.39 12.99
CA LYS A 66 -3.80 11.30 12.07
C LYS A 66 -3.77 12.42 11.03
N GLU A 67 -3.49 13.64 11.44
CA GLU A 67 -3.30 14.78 10.54
C GLU A 67 -2.13 14.54 9.57
N TRP A 68 -1.04 13.95 10.06
CA TRP A 68 0.07 13.53 9.22
C TRP A 68 -0.32 12.47 8.18
N PHE A 69 -1.25 11.57 8.46
CA PHE A 69 -1.77 10.64 7.44
C PHE A 69 -2.78 11.30 6.49
N ASN A 70 -3.66 12.15 7.01
CA ASN A 70 -4.75 12.77 6.26
C ASN A 70 -4.25 13.85 5.29
N ASN A 71 -3.16 14.54 5.63
CA ASN A 71 -2.54 15.56 4.77
C ASN A 71 -1.56 14.96 3.73
N MET A 72 -1.70 13.68 3.37
CA MET A 72 -0.93 13.08 2.27
C MET A 72 -1.62 13.37 0.94
N THR A 73 -0.82 13.80 -0.05
CA THR A 73 -1.31 14.04 -1.42
C THR A 73 -1.15 12.80 -2.29
N LYS A 74 -1.61 12.87 -3.55
CA LYS A 74 -1.38 11.80 -4.53
C LYS A 74 0.11 11.45 -4.60
N ALA A 75 0.41 10.16 -4.80
CA ALA A 75 1.76 9.59 -4.83
C ALA A 75 2.52 9.64 -3.48
N GLN A 76 1.98 10.24 -2.41
CA GLN A 76 2.57 10.14 -1.08
C GLN A 76 2.05 8.91 -0.33
N CYS A 77 2.94 8.30 0.45
CA CYS A 77 2.58 7.24 1.38
C CYS A 77 3.45 7.30 2.63
N LEU A 78 2.94 6.72 3.72
CA LEU A 78 3.79 6.35 4.84
C LEU A 78 4.52 5.05 4.49
N TYR A 79 5.84 5.12 4.48
CA TYR A 79 6.72 3.98 4.23
C TYR A 79 7.33 3.51 5.55
N LYS A 80 7.21 2.21 5.82
CA LYS A 80 7.92 1.55 6.91
C LYS A 80 9.01 0.65 6.38
N ASP A 81 10.24 0.88 6.80
CA ASP A 81 11.37 0.05 6.42
C ASP A 81 11.52 -1.21 7.29
N THR A 82 12.44 -2.09 6.90
CA THR A 82 12.78 -3.33 7.62
C THR A 82 13.35 -3.10 9.02
N TYR A 83 13.77 -1.88 9.34
CA TYR A 83 14.27 -1.48 10.66
C TYR A 83 13.18 -0.84 11.53
N GLY A 84 11.97 -0.66 10.99
CA GLY A 84 10.83 -0.10 11.70
C GLY A 84 10.75 1.43 11.67
N ARG A 85 11.60 2.12 10.91
CA ARG A 85 11.48 3.56 10.67
C ARG A 85 10.25 3.82 9.80
N VAL A 86 9.48 4.85 10.15
CA VAL A 86 8.26 5.23 9.44
C VAL A 86 8.39 6.68 9.01
N GLU A 87 8.35 6.92 7.71
CA GLU A 87 8.44 8.28 7.15
C GLU A 87 7.48 8.47 6.00
N ARG A 88 7.10 9.72 5.74
CA ARG A 88 6.34 10.06 4.54
C ARG A 88 7.30 10.11 3.36
N VAL A 89 7.02 9.32 2.34
CA VAL A 89 7.77 9.32 1.07
C VAL A 89 6.84 9.65 -0.08
N THR A 90 7.39 10.31 -1.10
CA THR A 90 6.70 10.53 -2.38
C THR A 90 7.20 9.48 -3.36
N VAL A 91 6.30 8.63 -3.82
CA VAL A 91 6.54 7.64 -4.88
C VAL A 91 6.29 8.31 -6.22
N ASP A 92 7.30 9.02 -6.71
CA ASP A 92 7.23 9.59 -8.04
C ASP A 92 7.52 8.49 -9.08
N GLY A 93 6.53 8.26 -9.94
CA GLY A 93 6.59 7.24 -10.97
C GLY A 93 7.35 7.76 -12.18
N LEU A 94 8.63 7.40 -12.25
CA LEU A 94 9.41 7.06 -13.46
C LEU A 94 8.63 7.24 -14.78
N PHE A 95 8.50 8.49 -15.24
CA PHE A 95 7.87 8.88 -16.50
C PHE A 95 8.81 8.53 -17.67
N PHE A 96 9.11 7.25 -17.84
CA PHE A 96 9.69 6.74 -19.09
C PHE A 96 8.53 6.49 -20.05
N PRO A 97 8.46 7.21 -21.18
CA PRO A 97 7.39 7.04 -22.18
C PRO A 97 7.18 5.59 -22.62
N GLU A 98 8.24 4.77 -22.53
CA GLU A 98 8.24 3.34 -22.85
C GLU A 98 7.41 2.51 -21.86
N ILE A 99 7.47 2.85 -20.56
CA ILE A 99 6.72 2.15 -19.49
C ILE A 99 5.26 2.62 -19.46
N ALA A 100 5.00 3.89 -19.79
CA ALA A 100 3.66 4.47 -19.81
C ALA A 100 2.68 3.71 -20.73
N LYS A 101 3.19 3.16 -21.86
CA LYS A 101 2.40 2.35 -22.80
C LYS A 101 1.81 1.09 -22.16
N LEU A 102 2.45 0.53 -21.13
CA LEU A 102 1.95 -0.65 -20.41
C LEU A 102 0.71 -0.35 -19.56
N PHE A 103 0.44 0.93 -19.27
CA PHE A 103 -0.68 1.38 -18.47
C PHE A 103 -1.85 1.91 -19.32
N GLU A 104 -1.76 1.87 -20.65
CA GLU A 104 -2.90 2.15 -21.53
C GLU A 104 -3.99 1.09 -21.32
N THR A 105 -5.09 1.49 -20.67
CA THR A 105 -6.25 0.62 -20.52
C THR A 105 -7.09 0.61 -21.80
N VAL A 106 -7.84 -0.48 -22.00
CA VAL A 106 -8.75 -0.62 -23.15
C VAL A 106 -9.68 0.58 -23.17
N ARG A 107 -9.67 1.35 -24.26
CA ARG A 107 -10.57 2.49 -24.46
C ARG A 107 -12.00 1.96 -24.29
N LYS A 108 -12.79 2.61 -23.42
CA LYS A 108 -14.23 2.35 -23.36
C LYS A 108 -14.77 2.51 -24.79
N PRO A 109 -15.58 1.57 -25.31
CA PRO A 109 -16.28 1.83 -26.55
C PRO A 109 -17.07 3.12 -26.32
N GLU A 110 -16.79 4.10 -27.18
CA GLU A 110 -17.46 5.39 -27.21
C GLU A 110 -18.97 5.10 -27.19
N GLU A 111 -19.71 5.80 -26.32
CA GLU A 111 -21.16 5.81 -26.37
C GLU A 111 -21.54 6.04 -27.83
N GLN A 112 -22.12 5.02 -28.46
CA GLN A 112 -22.63 5.14 -29.81
C GLN A 112 -23.65 6.27 -29.75
N GLU A 113 -23.27 7.45 -30.24
CA GLU A 113 -24.22 8.50 -30.57
C GLU A 113 -25.25 7.86 -31.49
N VAL A 114 -26.46 7.72 -30.95
CA VAL A 114 -27.65 7.30 -31.65
C VAL A 114 -27.89 8.36 -32.73
N ALA A 115 -27.56 8.01 -33.97
CA ALA A 115 -28.01 8.69 -35.18
C ALA A 115 -29.16 7.91 -35.81
#